data_AF-A5X2G6-F1
#
_entry.id   AF-A5X2G6-F1
#
_cell.length_a   1.000
_cell.length_b   1.000
_cell.length_c   1.000
_cell.angle_alpha   90.00
_cell.angle_beta   90.00
_cell.angle_gamma   90.00
#
_symmetry.space_group_name_H-M   'P 1'
#
loop_
_entity.id
_entity.type
_entity.pdbx_description
1 polymer ?
#
loop_
_entity_poly.entity_id
_entity_poly.type
_entity_poly.pdbx_seq_one_letter_code
_entity_poly.pdbx_strand_id
1 'polypeptide(L)'
;VFTKEDLTEIRDMLLANKVPAAARAGAIAPCEVTVPAQNTGLGPEKTSFFQALGITTKISRGTIEILSDVQLIKTGDKVGASEATLLNMLNISPFSFGLIIQQVFDNGSIYNPEVL
;
A
#
# COMPACT_ATOMS: atom_id res chain seq x y z
N VAL A 1 3.68 -9.85 21.98
CA VAL A 1 3.47 -8.54 22.65
C VAL A 1 2.96 -8.86 24.04
N PHE A 2 3.60 -8.34 25.10
CA PHE A 2 3.09 -8.47 26.46
C PHE A 2 2.41 -7.15 26.84
N THR A 3 1.18 -7.22 27.35
CA THR A 3 0.38 -6.06 27.74
C THR A 3 -0.32 -6.34 29.07
N LYS A 4 -0.67 -5.28 29.80
CA LYS A 4 -1.47 -5.33 31.03
C LYS A 4 -2.92 -4.86 30.81
N GLU A 5 -3.23 -4.35 29.62
CA GLU A 5 -4.54 -3.85 29.23
C GLU A 5 -5.41 -4.97 28.65
N ASP A 6 -6.71 -4.69 28.50
CA ASP A 6 -7.68 -5.63 27.96
C ASP A 6 -7.31 -6.07 26.53
N LEU A 7 -7.52 -7.36 26.27
CA LEU A 7 -7.13 -8.01 25.01
C LEU A 7 -7.85 -7.39 23.80
N THR A 8 -9.10 -6.97 23.98
CA THR A 8 -9.93 -6.31 22.97
C THR A 8 -9.43 -4.92 22.65
N GLU A 9 -9.13 -4.11 23.66
CA GLU A 9 -8.59 -2.75 23.47
C GLU A 9 -7.22 -2.78 22.79
N ILE A 10 -6.33 -3.67 23.23
CA ILE A 10 -5.01 -3.83 22.60
C ILE A 10 -5.14 -4.32 21.16
N ARG A 11 -6.09 -5.21 20.88
CA ARG A 11 -6.37 -5.65 19.51
C ARG A 11 -6.77 -4.47 18.64
N ASP A 12 -7.74 -3.67 19.09
CA ASP A 12 -8.23 -2.54 18.33
C ASP A 12 -7.15 -1.47 18.16
N MET A 13 -6.35 -1.21 19.19
CA MET A 13 -5.21 -0.30 19.11
C MET A 13 -4.15 -0.81 18.13
N LEU A 14 -3.84 -2.10 18.11
CA LEU A 14 -2.87 -2.68 17.17
C LEU A 14 -3.39 -2.69 15.73
N LEU A 15 -4.69 -2.91 15.54
CA LEU A 15 -5.36 -2.86 14.23
C LEU A 15 -5.54 -1.43 13.73
N ALA A 16 -5.71 -0.45 14.62
CA ALA A 16 -5.80 0.97 14.29
C ALA A 16 -4.43 1.57 13.96
N ASN A 17 -3.37 1.12 14.62
CA ASN A 17 -1.99 1.55 14.35
C ASN A 17 -1.40 0.83 13.14
N LYS A 18 -2.04 0.99 11.98
CA LYS A 18 -1.47 0.58 10.70
C LYS A 18 -0.73 1.77 10.09
N VAL A 19 0.55 1.57 9.80
CA VAL A 19 1.39 2.60 9.18
C VAL A 19 1.25 2.45 7.66
N PRO A 20 0.90 3.52 6.92
CA PRO A 20 0.91 3.50 5.47
C PRO A 20 2.33 3.24 4.99
N ALA A 21 2.46 2.35 4.03
CA ALA A 21 3.75 1.97 3.50
C ALA A 21 3.71 1.79 1.98
N ALA A 22 4.84 2.14 1.38
CA ALA A 22 5.04 1.98 -0.05
C ALA A 22 5.07 0.50 -0.43
N ALA A 23 4.57 0.22 -1.63
CA ALA A 23 4.70 -1.08 -2.26
C ALA A 23 6.19 -1.43 -2.46
N ARG A 24 6.62 -2.61 -2.00
CA ARG A 24 7.98 -3.09 -2.21
C ARG A 24 8.04 -3.97 -3.47
N ALA A 25 9.08 -3.77 -4.27
CA ALA A 25 9.35 -4.61 -5.44
C ALA A 25 9.47 -6.09 -5.04
N GLY A 26 8.78 -6.97 -5.76
CA GLY A 26 8.76 -8.41 -5.52
C GLY A 26 7.82 -8.87 -4.40
N ALA A 27 7.18 -7.97 -3.67
CA ALA A 27 6.13 -8.32 -2.72
C ALA A 27 4.84 -8.72 -3.47
N ILE A 28 4.03 -9.56 -2.85
CA ILE A 28 2.68 -9.88 -3.33
C ILE A 28 1.76 -8.76 -2.83
N ALA A 29 0.97 -8.18 -3.73
CA ALA A 29 0.03 -7.12 -3.38
C ALA A 29 -1.15 -7.67 -2.56
N PRO A 30 -1.31 -7.25 -1.29
CA PRO A 30 -2.42 -7.69 -0.44
C PRO A 30 -3.78 -7.10 -0.84
N CYS A 31 -3.76 -5.97 -1.56
CA CYS A 31 -4.94 -5.29 -2.09
C CYS A 31 -4.63 -4.74 -3.48
N GLU A 32 -5.69 -4.41 -4.23
CA GLU A 32 -5.53 -3.70 -5.49
C GLU A 32 -5.02 -2.27 -5.30
N VAL A 33 -4.21 -1.81 -6.26
CA VAL A 33 -3.60 -0.48 -6.25
C VAL A 33 -4.01 0.28 -7.49
N THR A 34 -4.73 1.38 -7.27
CA THR A 34 -5.17 2.30 -8.32
C THR A 34 -4.49 3.64 -8.13
N VAL A 35 -3.93 4.19 -9.19
CA VAL A 35 -3.34 5.54 -9.20
C VAL A 35 -4.36 6.50 -9.76
N PRO A 36 -4.79 7.53 -9.01
CA PRO A 36 -5.76 8.49 -9.49
C PRO A 36 -5.14 9.46 -10.50
N ALA A 37 -5.98 10.08 -11.31
CA ALA A 37 -5.62 11.19 -12.19
C ALA A 37 -5.07 12.36 -11.36
N GLN A 38 -3.76 12.59 -11.43
CA GLN A 38 -3.10 13.68 -10.74
C GLN A 38 -1.88 14.19 -11.51
N ASN A 39 -1.47 15.42 -11.21
CA ASN A 39 -0.18 15.92 -11.65
C ASN A 39 0.95 15.30 -10.82
N THR A 40 1.88 14.61 -11.47
CA THR A 40 2.98 13.91 -10.80
C THR A 40 4.13 14.83 -10.42
N GLY A 41 4.20 16.04 -11.01
CA GLY A 41 5.32 16.96 -10.82
C GLY A 41 6.65 16.47 -11.41
N LEU A 42 6.66 15.31 -12.08
CA LEU A 42 7.84 14.77 -12.73
C LEU A 42 8.07 15.42 -14.09
N GLY A 43 9.34 15.62 -14.45
CA GLY A 43 9.71 16.17 -15.75
C GLY A 43 9.44 15.19 -16.91
N PRO A 44 9.36 15.69 -18.17
CA PRO A 44 8.94 14.92 -19.33
C PRO A 44 9.90 13.78 -19.71
N GLU A 45 11.13 13.77 -19.19
CA GLU A 45 12.14 12.74 -19.45
C GLU A 45 11.68 11.33 -19.04
N LYS A 46 10.79 11.23 -18.04
CA LYS A 46 10.30 9.95 -17.51
C LYS A 46 8.98 9.50 -18.12
N THR A 47 8.46 10.17 -19.15
CA THR A 47 7.18 9.81 -19.80
C THR A 47 7.15 8.39 -20.36
N SER A 48 8.27 7.91 -20.91
CA SER A 48 8.41 6.55 -21.43
C SER A 48 8.15 5.47 -20.36
N PHE A 49 8.42 5.78 -19.10
CA PHE A 49 8.20 4.88 -17.98
C PHE A 49 6.72 4.69 -17.67
N PHE A 50 5.94 5.77 -17.72
CA PHE A 50 4.49 5.72 -17.55
C PHE A 50 3.81 4.97 -18.69
N GLN A 51 4.28 5.18 -19.93
CA GLN A 51 3.79 4.46 -21.11
C GLN A 51 4.08 2.95 -21.04
N ALA A 52 5.28 2.56 -20.58
CA ALA A 52 5.64 1.16 -20.40
C ALA A 52 4.76 0.44 -19.35
N LEU A 53 4.24 1.19 -18.37
CA LEU A 53 3.32 0.71 -17.35
C LEU A 53 1.84 0.78 -17.77
N GLY A 54 1.53 1.20 -19.00
CA GLY A 54 0.16 1.33 -19.50
C GLY A 54 -0.61 2.52 -18.91
N ILE A 55 0.08 3.48 -18.28
CA ILE A 55 -0.55 4.68 -17.72
C ILE A 55 -0.67 5.75 -18.81
N THR A 56 -1.89 6.23 -19.06
CA THR A 56 -2.12 7.32 -20.02
C THR A 56 -1.80 8.66 -19.37
N THR A 57 -0.68 9.27 -19.79
CA THR A 57 -0.20 10.56 -19.27
C THR A 57 -0.09 11.62 -20.36
N LYS A 58 -0.30 12.89 -20.00
CA LYS A 58 -0.11 14.05 -20.86
C LYS A 58 0.93 14.98 -20.24
N ILE A 59 1.76 15.61 -21.07
CA ILE A 59 2.67 16.66 -20.59
C ILE A 59 1.90 17.97 -20.55
N SER A 60 1.75 18.53 -19.35
CA SER A 60 1.11 19.82 -19.10
C SER A 60 2.11 20.74 -18.37
N ARG A 61 2.35 21.93 -18.92
CA ARG A 61 3.22 22.96 -18.31
C ARG A 61 4.62 22.46 -17.90
N GLY A 62 5.18 21.50 -18.64
CA GLY A 62 6.49 20.92 -18.35
C GLY A 62 6.51 19.81 -17.28
N THR A 63 5.34 19.40 -16.77
CA THR A 63 5.19 18.29 -15.82
C THR A 63 4.29 17.19 -16.41
N ILE A 64 4.48 15.95 -15.96
CA ILE A 64 3.66 14.80 -16.37
C ILE A 64 2.36 14.76 -15.57
N GLU A 65 1.23 14.75 -16.26
CA GLU A 65 -0.12 14.70 -15.69
C GLU A 65 -0.80 13.38 -16.09
N ILE A 66 -1.35 12.66 -15.11
CA ILE A 66 -2.12 11.43 -15.34
C ILE A 66 -3.55 11.83 -15.68
N LEU A 67 -4.07 11.37 -16.83
CA LEU A 67 -5.38 11.79 -17.34
C LEU A 67 -6.55 11.01 -16.74
N SER A 68 -6.31 9.75 -16.37
CA SER A 68 -7.34 8.82 -15.93
C SER A 68 -6.81 7.89 -14.85
N ASP A 69 -7.71 7.45 -13.98
CA ASP A 69 -7.39 6.47 -12.96
C ASP A 69 -7.00 5.14 -13.62
N VAL A 70 -5.83 4.61 -13.26
CA VAL A 70 -5.34 3.34 -13.79
C VAL A 70 -5.03 2.39 -12.64
N GLN A 71 -5.58 1.19 -12.73
CA GLN A 71 -5.26 0.09 -11.84
C GLN A 71 -3.91 -0.49 -12.25
N LEU A 72 -2.90 -0.30 -11.40
CA LEU A 72 -1.55 -0.81 -11.65
C LEU A 72 -1.38 -2.26 -11.21
N ILE A 73 -1.91 -2.58 -10.03
CA ILE A 73 -1.64 -3.87 -9.38
C ILE A 73 -2.96 -4.47 -8.92
N LYS A 74 -3.19 -5.74 -9.22
CA LYS A 74 -4.33 -6.50 -8.71
C LYS A 74 -3.94 -7.24 -7.43
N THR A 75 -4.94 -7.60 -6.64
CA THR A 75 -4.73 -8.44 -5.46
C THR A 75 -4.10 -9.77 -5.86
N GLY A 76 -3.00 -10.14 -5.20
CA GLY A 76 -2.26 -11.37 -5.48
C GLY A 76 -1.17 -11.26 -6.55
N ASP A 77 -1.09 -10.15 -7.29
CA ASP A 77 0.00 -9.93 -8.25
C ASP A 77 1.30 -9.51 -7.56
N LYS A 78 2.43 -9.81 -8.23
CA LYS A 78 3.74 -9.35 -7.77
C LYS A 78 3.97 -7.91 -8.19
N VAL A 79 4.31 -7.08 -7.22
CA VAL A 79 4.69 -5.68 -7.44
C VAL A 79 6.00 -5.62 -8.25
N GLY A 80 5.95 -5.00 -9.42
CA GLY A 80 7.13 -4.72 -10.23
C GLY A 80 8.05 -3.67 -9.60
N ALA A 81 9.35 -3.73 -9.88
CA ALA A 81 10.30 -2.71 -9.42
C ALA A 81 9.93 -1.31 -9.91
N SER A 82 9.40 -1.23 -11.14
CA SER A 82 8.98 0.02 -11.74
C SER A 82 7.75 0.63 -11.06
N GLU A 83 6.76 -0.19 -10.75
CA GLU A 83 5.52 0.20 -10.08
C GLU A 83 5.78 0.68 -8.65
N ALA A 84 6.58 -0.08 -7.89
CA ALA A 84 7.02 0.29 -6.54
C ALA A 84 7.71 1.65 -6.52
N THR A 85 8.61 1.88 -7.47
CA THR A 85 9.35 3.16 -7.58
C THR A 85 8.41 4.32 -7.90
N LEU A 86 7.44 4.11 -8.79
CA LEU A 86 6.45 5.12 -9.18
C LEU A 86 5.55 5.50 -8.00
N LEU A 87 5.00 4.50 -7.30
CA LEU A 87 4.17 4.73 -6.11
C LEU A 87 4.93 5.51 -5.04
N ASN A 88 6.21 5.19 -4.84
CA ASN A 88 7.08 5.92 -3.92
C ASN A 88 7.32 7.38 -4.36
N MET A 89 7.56 7.61 -5.66
CA MET A 89 7.73 8.97 -6.21
C MET A 89 6.45 9.81 -6.11
N LEU A 90 5.28 9.18 -6.25
CA LEU A 90 3.97 9.83 -6.10
C LEU A 90 3.55 10.00 -4.63
N ASN A 91 4.36 9.55 -3.67
CA ASN A 91 4.01 9.46 -2.25
C ASN A 91 2.70 8.69 -1.99
N ILE A 92 2.35 7.75 -2.88
CA ILE A 92 1.19 6.88 -2.72
C ILE A 92 1.66 5.64 -1.98
N SER A 93 1.12 5.45 -0.78
CA SER A 93 1.37 4.28 0.06
C SER A 93 0.10 3.44 0.13
N PRO A 94 -0.14 2.53 -0.83
CA PRO A 94 -1.40 1.81 -0.93
C PRO A 94 -1.54 0.69 0.10
N PHE A 95 -0.42 0.25 0.70
CA PHE A 95 -0.42 -0.80 1.70
C PHE A 95 -0.34 -0.19 3.08
N SER A 96 -0.91 -0.87 4.05
CA SER A 96 -0.70 -0.52 5.45
C SER A 96 -0.03 -1.71 6.14
N PHE A 97 1.15 -1.50 6.68
CA PHE A 97 1.79 -2.48 7.55
C PHE A 97 1.28 -2.26 8.96
N GLY A 98 0.74 -3.33 9.54
CA GLY A 98 0.31 -3.37 10.93
C GLY A 98 0.63 -4.73 11.52
N LEU A 99 0.50 -4.82 12.84
CA LEU A 99 0.67 -6.08 13.54
C LEU A 99 -0.58 -6.93 13.31
N ILE A 100 -0.39 -8.09 12.69
CA ILE A 100 -1.44 -9.11 12.57
C ILE A 100 -1.33 -10.01 13.80
N ILE A 101 -2.37 -10.01 14.62
CA ILE A 101 -2.45 -10.87 15.80
C ILE A 101 -2.73 -12.29 15.31
N GLN A 102 -1.81 -13.22 15.57
CA GLN A 102 -1.94 -14.62 15.19
C GLN A 102 -2.64 -15.44 16.29
N GLN A 103 -2.26 -15.21 17.55
CA GLN A 103 -2.78 -15.90 18.72
C GLN A 103 -2.70 -14.96 19.92
N VAL A 104 -3.64 -15.13 20.84
CA VAL A 104 -3.66 -14.42 22.11
C VAL A 104 -3.66 -15.45 23.24
N PHE A 105 -2.81 -15.25 24.23
CA PHE A 105 -2.74 -16.09 25.41
C PHE A 105 -3.13 -15.26 26.62
N ASP A 106 -4.13 -15.72 27.38
CA ASP A 106 -4.54 -15.11 28.64
C ASP A 106 -4.90 -16.16 29.68
N ASN A 107 -4.30 -16.03 30.87
CA ASN A 107 -4.55 -16.85 32.06
C ASN A 107 -4.69 -18.36 31.80
N GLY A 108 -3.84 -18.93 30.94
CA GLY A 108 -3.83 -20.37 30.63
C GLY A 108 -4.75 -20.79 29.47
N SER A 109 -5.51 -19.86 28.89
CA SER A 109 -6.34 -20.09 27.71
C SER A 109 -5.73 -19.44 26.46
N ILE A 110 -5.85 -20.12 25.32
CA ILE A 110 -5.41 -19.60 24.02
C ILE A 110 -6.66 -19.22 23.22
N TYR A 111 -6.71 -17.96 22.79
CA TYR A 111 -7.78 -17.42 21.97
C TYR A 111 -7.28 -17.21 20.54
N ASN A 112 -8.10 -17.62 19.57
CA ASN A 112 -7.90 -17.22 18.19
C ASN A 112 -8.35 -15.76 17.99
N PRO A 113 -7.68 -15.00 17.11
CA PRO A 113 -7.98 -13.59 16.84
C PRO A 113 -9.39 -13.34 16.28
N GLU A 114 -10.10 -14.39 15.85
CA GLU A 114 -11.51 -14.35 15.42
C GLU A 114 -12.50 -14.44 16.59
N VAL A 115 -12.07 -14.94 17.75
CA VAL A 115 -12.91 -15.18 18.94
C VAL A 115 -12.90 -13.97 19.89
N LEU A 116 -11.94 -13.05 19.69
CA LEU A 116 -11.81 -11.74 20.35
C LEU A 116 -12.41 -10.64 19.48
#